data_AF-A0A560YUP2-F1
#
_entry.id   AF-A0A560YUP2-F1
#
_cell.length_a   1.000
_cell.length_b   1.000
_cell.length_c   1.000
_cell.angle_alpha   90.00
_cell.angle_beta   90.00
_cell.angle_gamma   90.00
#
_symmetry.space_group_name_H-M   'P 1'
#
loop_
_entity.id
_entity.type
_entity.pdbx_description
1 polymer ?
#
loop_
_entity_poly.entity_id
_entity_poly.type
_entity_poly.pdbx_seq_one_letter_code
_entity_poly.pdbx_strand_id
1 'polypeptide(L)' 'MNEPSEFDHSGTFTVTVDNQQYQVPHACPHRDGWLVHGTINEQRKSITCPLHFSVFSLETGEQLSGPPCGRLDVKRMA' A
#
# COMPACT_ATOMS: atom_id res chain seq x y z
N MET A 1 -23.46 2.22 -14.41
CA MET A 1 -22.46 3.29 -14.29
C MET A 1 -22.27 3.46 -12.81
N ASN A 2 -21.07 3.24 -12.29
CA ASN A 2 -20.79 3.44 -10.88
C ASN A 2 -20.63 4.94 -10.63
N GLU A 3 -21.09 5.41 -9.48
CA GLU A 3 -21.00 6.82 -9.11
C GLU A 3 -19.53 7.19 -8.83
N PRO A 4 -19.05 8.40 -9.21
CA PRO A 4 -17.66 8.81 -8.97
C PRO A 4 -17.22 8.73 -7.50
N SER A 5 -18.17 8.88 -6.57
CA SER A 5 -17.93 8.76 -5.12
C SER A 5 -17.67 7.32 -4.66
N GLU A 6 -17.99 6.31 -5.46
CA GLU A 6 -17.65 4.90 -5.15
C GLU A 6 -16.15 4.59 -5.38
N PHE A 7 -15.41 5.54 -5.96
CA PHE A 7 -13.97 5.45 -6.23
C PHE A 7 -13.15 6.43 -5.37
N ASP A 8 -13.74 7.00 -4.33
CA ASP A 8 -12.96 7.77 -3.36
C ASP A 8 -12.06 6.82 -2.56
N HIS A 9 -10.83 6.66 -3.05
CA HIS A 9 -9.77 5.91 -2.40
C HIS A 9 -8.89 6.82 -1.53
N SER A 10 -9.42 7.99 -1.13
CA SER A 10 -8.79 8.75 -0.05
C SER A 10 -8.90 7.95 1.25
N GLY A 11 -7.79 7.89 1.99
CA GLY A 11 -7.70 7.19 3.27
C GLY A 11 -6.76 5.99 3.27
N THR A 12 -6.86 5.21 4.34
CA THR A 12 -5.94 4.14 4.67
C THR A 12 -6.67 2.89 5.16
N PHE A 13 -6.10 1.72 4.91
CA PHE A 13 -6.51 0.45 5.53
C PHE A 13 -5.42 -0.09 6.45
N THR A 14 -5.80 -0.96 7.39
CA THR A 14 -4.86 -1.56 8.35
C THR A 14 -4.35 -2.90 7.83
N VAL A 15 -3.04 -3.07 7.87
CA VAL A 15 -2.33 -4.35 7.66
C VAL A 15 -1.73 -4.79 8.98
N THR A 16 -1.92 -6.06 9.35
CA THR A 16 -1.28 -6.66 10.54
C THR A 16 -0.24 -7.67 10.09
N VAL A 17 1.01 -7.52 10.55
CA VAL A 17 2.13 -8.46 10.32
C VAL A 17 2.93 -8.55 11.62
N ASP A 18 3.27 -9.75 12.07
CA ASP A 18 4.06 -9.98 13.31
C ASP A 18 3.51 -9.23 14.55
N ASN A 19 2.20 -9.24 14.75
CA ASN A 19 1.51 -8.48 15.81
C ASN A 19 1.72 -6.94 15.74
N GLN A 20 2.23 -6.42 14.63
CA GLN A 20 2.39 -4.98 14.38
C GLN A 20 1.33 -4.52 13.37
N GLN A 21 0.71 -3.38 13.63
CA GLN A 21 -0.30 -2.79 12.75
C GLN A 21 0.27 -1.62 11.97
N TYR A 22 -0.09 -1.54 10.69
CA TYR A 22 0.34 -0.49 9.77
C TYR A 22 -0.87 0.10 9.06
N GLN A 23 -1.01 1.42 9.05
CA GLN A 23 -1.93 2.13 8.18
C GLN A 23 -1.28 2.33 6.81
N VAL A 24 -1.92 1.80 5.78
CA VAL A 24 -1.45 1.80 4.39
C VAL A 24 -2.45 2.60 3.54
N PRO A 25 -2.00 3.56 2.71
CA PRO A 25 -2.89 4.26 1.78
C PRO A 25 -3.60 3.29 0.84
N HIS A 26 -4.86 3.57 0.48
CA HIS A 26 -5.56 2.74 -0.51
C HIS A 26 -4.90 2.82 -1.90
N ALA A 27 -4.34 3.98 -2.26
CA ALA A 27 -3.76 4.25 -3.56
C ALA A 27 -2.22 4.14 -3.56
N CYS A 28 -1.69 3.37 -4.52
CA CYS A 28 -0.26 3.36 -4.83
C CYS A 28 0.15 4.69 -5.48
N PRO A 29 1.25 5.33 -5.04
CA PRO A 29 1.66 6.65 -5.53
C PRO A 29 2.10 6.68 -7.01
N HIS A 30 2.20 5.51 -7.67
CA HIS A 30 2.54 5.44 -9.09
C HIS A 30 1.39 5.91 -9.99
N ARG A 31 0.22 5.27 -9.88
CA ARG A 31 -0.96 5.45 -10.75
C ARG A 31 -2.24 4.97 -10.05
N ASP A 32 -2.35 5.25 -8.76
CA ASP A 32 -3.52 4.96 -7.93
C ASP A 32 -3.96 3.49 -7.95
N GLY A 33 -3.03 2.55 -8.12
CA GLY A 33 -3.31 1.13 -8.03
C GLY A 33 -3.78 0.76 -6.63
N TRP A 34 -4.88 0.00 -6.51
CA TRP A 34 -5.53 -0.28 -5.23
C TRP A 34 -4.74 -1.27 -4.38
N LEU A 35 -4.10 -0.76 -3.34
CA LEU A 35 -3.24 -1.53 -2.47
C LEU A 35 -4.03 -2.49 -1.55
N VAL A 36 -5.32 -2.26 -1.33
CA VAL A 36 -6.19 -3.22 -0.62
C VAL A 36 -6.29 -4.58 -1.34
N HIS A 37 -6.01 -4.62 -2.64
CA HIS A 37 -5.90 -5.85 -3.43
C HIS A 37 -4.45 -6.31 -3.65
N GLY A 38 -3.49 -5.67 -2.99
CA GLY A 38 -2.09 -6.03 -3.05
C GLY A 38 -1.76 -7.30 -2.27
N THR A 39 -0.56 -7.82 -2.49
CA THR A 39 -0.04 -8.99 -1.76
C THR A 39 0.88 -8.54 -0.64
N ILE A 40 0.62 -9.02 0.58
CA ILE A 40 1.52 -8.83 1.73
C ILE A 40 2.56 -9.95 1.73
N ASN A 41 3.83 -9.58 1.83
CA ASN A 41 4.91 -10.49 2.19
C ASN A 41 5.24 -10.28 3.66
N GLU A 42 4.83 -11.22 4.50
CA GLU A 42 5.00 -11.14 5.96
C GLU A 42 6.49 -11.15 6.35
N GLN A 43 7.27 -12.06 5.76
CA GLN A 43 8.70 -12.21 6.07
C GLN A 43 9.51 -10.93 5.79
N ARG A 44 9.18 -10.23 4.70
CA ARG A 44 9.86 -8.98 4.30
C ARG A 44 9.13 -7.73 4.78
N LYS A 45 7.98 -7.89 5.44
CA LYS A 45 7.08 -6.79 5.85
C LYS A 45 6.89 -5.79 4.71
N SER A 46 6.46 -6.28 3.56
CA SER A 46 6.28 -5.45 2.36
C SER A 46 4.94 -5.71 1.68
N ILE A 47 4.42 -4.70 0.99
CA ILE A 47 3.23 -4.82 0.15
C ILE A 47 3.60 -4.68 -1.33
N THR A 48 3.05 -5.55 -2.17
CA THR A 48 3.18 -5.49 -3.62
C THR A 48 1.89 -4.92 -4.23
N CYS A 49 2.01 -3.82 -4.98
CA CYS A 49 0.90 -3.24 -5.73
C CYS A 49 0.40 -4.22 -6.82
N PRO A 50 -0.91 -4.49 -6.91
CA PRO A 50 -1.42 -5.49 -7.85
C PRO A 50 -1.38 -5.04 -9.31
N LEU A 51 -1.24 -3.73 -9.58
CA LEU A 51 -1.35 -3.19 -10.93
C LEU A 51 -0.01 -3.27 -11.71
N HIS A 52 1.08 -2.79 -11.11
CA HIS A 52 2.39 -2.72 -11.77
C HIS A 52 3.53 -3.32 -10.92
N PHE A 53 3.18 -4.07 -9.87
CA PHE A 53 4.11 -4.82 -9.04
C PHE A 53 5.20 -3.99 -8.33
N SER A 54 4.98 -2.69 -8.12
CA SER A 54 5.82 -1.91 -7.19
C SER A 54 5.72 -2.51 -5.79
N VAL A 55 6.86 -2.68 -5.13
CA VAL A 55 6.95 -3.25 -3.78
C VAL A 55 7.36 -2.16 -2.81
N PHE A 56 6.66 -2.06 -1.69
CA PHE A 56 6.93 -1.05 -0.66
C PHE A 56 7.17 -1.71 0.70
N SER A 57 8.15 -1.20 1.46
CA SER A 57 8.33 -1.57 2.86
C SER A 57 7.16 -1.06 3.70
N LEU A 58 6.55 -1.92 4.50
CA LEU A 58 5.54 -1.51 5.50
C LEU A 58 6.19 -0.77 6.68
N GLU A 59 7.49 -0.97 6.92
CA GLU A 59 8.17 -0.35 8.05
C GLU A 59 8.63 1.08 7.76
N THR A 60 9.02 1.36 6.52
CA THR A 60 9.60 2.66 6.12
C THR A 60 8.79 3.38 5.04
N GLY A 61 7.92 2.67 4.32
CA GLY A 61 7.23 3.17 3.13
C GLY A 61 8.13 3.23 1.88
N GLU A 62 9.42 2.94 1.98
CA GLU A 62 10.33 3.01 0.84
C GLU A 62 9.92 2.05 -0.28
N GLN A 63 10.05 2.53 -1.51
CA GLN A 63 9.91 1.69 -2.68
C GLN A 63 11.14 0.78 -2.80
N LEU A 64 10.91 -0.53 -2.75
CA LEU A 64 11.94 -1.56 -2.84
C LEU A 64 12.18 -2.03 -4.28
N SER A 65 11.15 -1.97 -5.13
CA SER A 65 11.23 -2.33 -6.56
C SER A 65 10.04 -1.78 -7.36
N GLY A 66 10.10 -1.94 -8.69
CA GLY A 66 9.07 -1.53 -9.65
C GLY A 66 9.31 -0.15 -10.28
N PRO A 67 8.34 0.36 -11.07
CA PRO A 67 8.45 1.67 -11.71
C PRO A 67 8.63 2.81 -10.69
N PRO A 68 9.59 3.74 -10.89
CA PRO A 68 9.84 4.82 -9.93
C PRO A 68 8.60 5.65 -9.64
N CYS A 69 8.20 5.71 -8.36
CA CYS A 69 7.01 6.48 -7.94
C CYS A 69 7.13 7.13 -6.56
N GLY A 70 8.30 7.03 -5.91
CA GLY A 70 8.51 7.55 -4.57
C GLY A 70 8.00 6.62 -3.46
N ARG A 71 8.04 7.11 -2.22
CA ARG A 71 7.65 6.34 -1.03
C ARG A 71 6.14 6.31 -0.84
N LEU A 72 5.65 5.23 -0.25
CA LEU A 72 4.30 5.07 0.24
C LEU A 72 4.19 5.66 1.66
N ASP A 73 3.13 6.43 1.95
CA ASP A 73 2.93 7.05 3.28
C ASP A 73 2.37 6.05 4.31
N VAL A 74 3.16 5.04 4.64
CA VAL A 74 2.80 4.02 5.64
C VAL A 74 3.07 4.54 7.05
N LYS A 75 2.15 4.28 7.98
CA LYS A 75 2.30 4.62 9.41
C LYS A 75 2.18 3.38 10.28
N ARG A 76 3.18 3.11 11.11
CA ARG A 76 3.08 2.09 12.17
C ARG A 76 2.16 2.60 13.28
N MET A 77 1.21 1.78 13.69
CA MET A 77 0.31 2.08 14.81
C MET A 77 0.97 1.65 16.13
N ALA A 78 0.77 2.46 17.17
CA ALA A 78 1.30 2.21 18.52
C ALA A 78 0.44 1.20 19.30
#